data_AF-A0A0Q8QYC0-F1
#
_entry.id   AF-A0A0Q8QYC0-F1
#
_cell.length_a   1.000
_cell.length_b   1.000
_cell.length_c   1.000
_cell.angle_alpha   90.00
_cell.angle_beta   90.00
_cell.angle_gamma   90.00
#
_symmetry.space_group_name_H-M   'P 1'
#
loop_
_entity.id
_entity.type
_entity.pdbx_description
1 polymer ?
#
loop_
_entity_poly.entity_id
_entity_poly.type
_entity_poly.pdbx_seq_one_letter_code
_entity_poly.pdbx_strand_id
1 'polypeptide(L)'
;MKLEQLRIFVGVAEQEHVTRAAEALNITQSAASAAIAALEGRHGVHLFDRVGRRIILTEIGRGFLDAALDVVMVLPSNEAVCTAVIEGVGVAALSALVVDPALDRALLHAAQGALTVRKFVCLRHKERSISLSAKAFERLIQTNTMTPDGRPRP
;
A
#
# COMPACT_ATOMS: atom_id res chain seq x y z
N MET A 1 -6.91 0.23 -2.52
CA MET A 1 -6.44 1.21 -3.53
C MET A 1 -5.34 0.56 -4.36
N LYS A 2 -5.31 0.77 -5.69
CA LYS A 2 -4.19 0.37 -6.56
C LYS A 2 -3.27 1.59 -6.80
N LEU A 3 -1.98 1.36 -7.02
CA LEU A 3 -1.02 2.45 -7.28
C LEU A 3 -1.41 3.31 -8.48
N GLU A 4 -1.91 2.69 -9.55
CA GLU A 4 -2.41 3.40 -10.74
C GLU A 4 -3.53 4.39 -10.40
N GLN A 5 -4.46 4.03 -9.51
CA GLN A 5 -5.52 4.93 -9.08
C GLN A 5 -4.98 6.11 -8.29
N LEU A 6 -3.94 5.90 -7.48
CA LEU A 6 -3.26 6.99 -6.76
C LEU A 6 -2.57 7.94 -7.75
N ARG A 7 -1.84 7.41 -8.73
CA ARG A 7 -1.19 8.22 -9.78
C ARG A 7 -2.19 9.05 -10.58
N ILE A 8 -3.33 8.45 -10.95
CA ILE A 8 -4.41 9.17 -11.64
C ILE A 8 -5.01 10.24 -10.74
N PHE A 9 -5.28 9.93 -9.46
CA PHE A 9 -5.76 10.91 -8.49
C PHE A 9 -4.81 12.12 -8.38
N VAL A 10 -3.52 11.87 -8.12
CA VAL A 10 -2.51 12.94 -8.01
C VAL A 10 -2.43 13.76 -9.29
N GLY A 11 -2.37 13.09 -10.46
CA GLY A 11 -2.34 13.78 -11.74
C GLY A 11 -3.58 14.65 -11.99
N VAL A 12 -4.78 14.20 -11.62
CA VAL A 12 -6.01 15.02 -11.74
C VAL A 12 -6.00 16.19 -10.76
N ALA A 13 -5.49 15.98 -9.54
CA ALA A 13 -5.37 17.00 -8.51
C ALA A 13 -4.41 18.13 -8.92
N GLU A 14 -3.26 17.78 -9.51
CA GLU A 14 -2.26 18.75 -9.98
C GLU A 14 -2.73 19.55 -11.21
N GLN A 15 -3.47 18.91 -12.11
CA GLN A 15 -3.88 19.52 -13.39
C GLN A 15 -5.21 20.28 -13.30
N GLU A 16 -6.01 20.05 -12.25
CA GLU A 16 -7.40 20.52 -12.11
C GLU A 16 -8.28 20.23 -13.34
N HIS A 17 -7.90 19.25 -14.17
CA HIS A 17 -8.56 18.91 -15.42
C HIS A 17 -8.32 17.44 -15.80
N VAL A 18 -9.41 16.66 -15.83
CA VAL A 18 -9.32 15.21 -16.06
C VAL A 18 -8.69 14.86 -17.42
N THR A 19 -9.04 15.58 -18.48
CA THR A 19 -8.49 15.32 -19.83
C THR A 19 -6.98 15.57 -19.88
N ARG A 20 -6.49 16.67 -19.27
CA ARG A 20 -5.05 16.99 -19.27
C ARG A 20 -4.26 16.00 -18.43
N ALA A 21 -4.82 15.57 -17.30
CA ALA A 21 -4.22 14.52 -16.49
C ALA A 21 -4.13 13.19 -17.26
N ALA A 22 -5.18 12.82 -18.00
CA ALA A 22 -5.19 11.62 -18.82
C ALA A 22 -4.12 11.67 -19.93
N GLU A 23 -4.00 12.81 -20.63
CA GLU A 23 -2.96 13.07 -21.63
C GLU A 23 -1.56 12.96 -21.02
N ALA A 24 -1.31 13.64 -19.88
CA ALA A 24 -0.03 13.60 -19.19
C ALA A 24 0.36 12.19 -18.72
N LEU A 25 -0.63 11.36 -18.38
CA LEU A 25 -0.45 9.97 -17.94
C LEU A 25 -0.47 8.97 -19.10
N ASN A 26 -0.62 9.41 -20.36
CA ASN A 26 -0.74 8.57 -21.55
C ASN A 26 -1.88 7.52 -21.44
N ILE A 27 -3.02 7.91 -20.89
CA ILE A 27 -4.22 7.09 -20.80
C ILE A 27 -5.44 7.80 -21.41
N THR A 28 -6.54 7.07 -21.61
CA THR A 28 -7.78 7.71 -22.07
C THR A 28 -8.45 8.49 -20.95
N GLN A 29 -9.16 9.55 -21.31
CA GLN A 29 -9.97 10.35 -20.36
C GLN A 29 -11.04 9.49 -19.65
N SER A 30 -11.60 8.49 -20.35
CA SER A 30 -12.56 7.55 -19.78
C SER A 30 -11.91 6.63 -18.73
N ALA A 31 -10.68 6.16 -18.97
CA ALA A 31 -9.92 5.38 -18.00
C ALA A 31 -9.59 6.20 -16.74
N ALA A 32 -9.16 7.46 -16.92
CA ALA A 32 -8.92 8.37 -15.80
C ALA A 32 -10.18 8.59 -14.96
N SER A 33 -11.31 8.89 -15.62
CA SER A 33 -12.60 9.11 -14.93
C SER A 33 -13.08 7.86 -14.20
N ALA A 34 -12.97 6.69 -14.82
CA ALA A 34 -13.36 5.42 -14.20
C ALA A 34 -12.48 5.09 -12.99
N ALA A 35 -11.18 5.38 -13.05
CA ALA A 35 -10.27 5.18 -11.94
C ALA A 35 -10.61 6.07 -10.73
N ILE A 36 -10.93 7.35 -10.96
CA ILE A 36 -11.40 8.27 -9.92
C ILE A 36 -12.71 7.78 -9.31
N ALA A 37 -13.71 7.47 -10.14
CA ALA A 37 -15.01 6.99 -9.65
C ALA A 37 -14.88 5.68 -8.84
N ALA A 38 -14.00 4.77 -9.27
CA ALA A 38 -13.73 3.54 -8.54
C ALA A 38 -12.94 3.78 -7.23
N LEU A 39 -12.12 4.83 -7.15
CA LEU A 39 -11.43 5.21 -5.93
C LEU A 39 -12.42 5.80 -4.92
N GLU A 40 -13.22 6.78 -5.34
CA GLU A 40 -14.29 7.40 -4.57
C GLU A 40 -15.31 6.36 -4.08
N GLY A 41 -15.81 5.51 -4.99
CA GLY A 41 -16.79 4.47 -4.66
C GLY A 41 -16.28 3.41 -3.70
N ARG A 42 -14.99 3.06 -3.73
CA ARG A 42 -14.40 2.11 -2.77
C ARG A 42 -14.36 2.68 -1.35
N HIS A 43 -14.13 3.99 -1.23
CA HIS A 43 -13.96 4.65 0.05
C HIS A 43 -15.25 5.35 0.54
N GLY A 44 -16.29 5.42 -0.31
CA GLY A 44 -17.55 6.09 0.02
C GLY A 44 -17.38 7.60 0.22
N VAL A 45 -16.42 8.22 -0.47
CA VAL A 45 -16.07 9.64 -0.34
C VAL A 45 -16.07 10.33 -1.70
N HIS A 46 -16.23 11.64 -1.71
CA HIS A 46 -15.94 12.49 -2.86
C HIS A 46 -14.60 13.16 -2.65
N LEU A 47 -13.67 12.92 -3.58
CA LEU A 47 -12.33 13.51 -3.60
C LEU A 47 -12.30 14.77 -4.46
N PHE A 48 -13.21 14.89 -5.42
CA PHE A 48 -13.30 16.03 -6.30
C PHE A 48 -14.71 16.60 -6.43
N ASP A 49 -14.78 17.93 -6.59
CA ASP A 49 -15.98 18.66 -6.99
C ASP A 49 -15.82 19.22 -8.41
N ARG A 50 -16.94 19.33 -9.13
CA ARG A 50 -16.99 20.00 -10.43
C ARG A 50 -17.48 21.42 -10.26
N VAL A 51 -16.63 22.39 -10.59
CA VAL A 51 -16.97 23.82 -10.56
C VAL A 51 -16.82 24.38 -11.97
N GLY A 52 -17.96 24.53 -12.65
CA GLY A 52 -18.00 24.91 -14.07
C GLY A 52 -17.29 23.89 -14.95
N ARG A 53 -16.16 24.29 -15.56
CA ARG A 53 -15.33 23.42 -16.42
C ARG A 53 -14.13 22.80 -15.70
N ARG A 54 -13.89 23.16 -14.44
CA ARG A 54 -12.76 22.65 -13.66
C ARG A 54 -13.19 21.54 -12.71
N ILE A 55 -12.22 20.71 -12.35
CA ILE A 55 -12.34 19.75 -11.27
C ILE A 55 -11.40 20.19 -10.15
N ILE A 56 -11.92 20.36 -8.93
CA ILE A 56 -11.16 20.84 -7.77
C ILE A 56 -11.24 19.83 -6.65
N LEU A 57 -10.25 19.80 -5.76
CA LEU A 57 -10.28 18.91 -4.60
C LEU A 57 -11.36 19.33 -3.60
N THR A 58 -12.05 18.34 -3.03
CA THR A 58 -12.82 18.51 -1.80
C THR A 58 -11.87 18.67 -0.60
N GLU A 59 -12.39 18.94 0.59
CA GLU A 59 -11.58 18.89 1.82
C GLU A 59 -10.99 17.49 2.06
N ILE A 60 -11.79 16.45 1.84
CA ILE A 60 -11.32 15.06 1.91
C ILE A 60 -10.26 14.80 0.85
N GLY A 61 -10.46 15.31 -0.38
CA GLY A 61 -9.50 15.21 -1.47
C GLY A 61 -8.15 15.85 -1.11
N ARG A 62 -8.16 17.03 -0.47
CA ARG A 62 -6.93 17.68 0.02
C ARG A 62 -6.22 16.82 1.07
N GLY A 63 -6.94 16.36 2.10
CA GLY A 63 -6.34 15.47 3.11
C GLY A 63 -5.84 14.15 2.53
N PHE A 64 -6.49 13.63 1.49
CA PHE A 64 -6.04 12.44 0.77
C PHE A 64 -4.79 12.71 -0.08
N LEU A 65 -4.67 13.89 -0.69
CA LEU A 65 -3.45 14.32 -1.38
C LEU A 65 -2.28 14.52 -0.41
N ASP A 66 -2.51 15.13 0.74
CA ASP A 66 -1.48 15.32 1.77
C ASP A 66 -0.94 13.99 2.31
N ALA A 67 -1.81 12.97 2.36
CA ALA A 67 -1.43 11.60 2.75
C ALA A 67 -0.95 10.75 1.56
N ALA A 68 -1.02 11.26 0.32
CA ALA A 68 -0.55 10.53 -0.85
C ALA A 68 0.97 10.43 -0.81
N LEU A 69 1.48 9.22 -1.03
CA LEU A 69 2.92 9.02 -1.17
C LEU A 69 3.39 9.64 -2.49
N ASP A 70 4.50 10.38 -2.44
CA ASP A 70 5.24 10.76 -3.65
C ASP A 70 5.99 9.52 -4.17
N VAL A 71 5.38 8.85 -5.15
CA VAL A 71 5.91 7.60 -5.70
C VAL A 71 6.86 7.91 -6.85
N VAL A 72 8.14 8.04 -6.54
CA VAL A 72 9.21 8.32 -7.51
C VAL A 72 9.67 7.09 -8.30
N MET A 73 9.47 5.89 -7.76
CA MET A 73 9.93 4.64 -8.39
C MET A 73 9.04 3.45 -8.01
N VAL A 74 8.87 2.52 -8.94
CA VAL A 74 8.21 1.23 -8.72
C VAL A 74 9.15 0.12 -9.17
N LEU A 75 9.47 -0.80 -8.26
CA LEU A 75 10.30 -1.96 -8.56
C LEU A 75 9.41 -3.21 -8.74
N PRO A 76 9.72 -4.07 -9.72
CA PRO A 76 8.79 -5.13 -10.14
C PRO A 76 8.76 -6.33 -9.20
N SER A 77 9.73 -6.48 -8.29
CA SER A 77 9.81 -7.61 -7.37
C SER A 77 10.49 -7.24 -6.05
N ASN A 78 10.35 -8.12 -5.06
CA ASN A 78 11.01 -7.96 -3.76
C ASN A 78 12.54 -8.06 -3.89
N GLU A 79 13.05 -8.89 -4.80
CA GLU A 79 14.48 -9.00 -5.09
C GLU A 79 15.02 -7.69 -5.67
N ALA A 80 14.27 -7.05 -6.58
CA ALA A 80 14.66 -5.75 -7.13
C ALA A 80 14.71 -4.67 -6.04
N VAL A 81 13.75 -4.66 -5.11
CA VAL A 81 13.78 -3.76 -3.94
C VAL A 81 14.99 -4.06 -3.06
N CYS A 82 15.25 -5.34 -2.75
CA CYS A 82 16.37 -5.77 -1.93
C CYS A 82 17.70 -5.30 -2.53
N THR A 83 17.93 -5.54 -3.82
CA THR A 83 19.14 -5.08 -4.53
C THR A 83 19.27 -3.57 -4.49
N ALA A 84 18.19 -2.82 -4.74
CA ALA A 84 18.25 -1.36 -4.67
C ALA A 84 18.69 -0.85 -3.29
N VAL A 85 18.21 -1.48 -2.21
CA VAL A 85 18.63 -1.13 -0.84
C VAL A 85 20.09 -1.51 -0.58
N ILE A 86 20.53 -2.69 -1.05
CA ILE A 86 21.94 -3.12 -0.94
C ILE A 86 22.88 -2.11 -1.63
N GLU A 87 22.48 -1.57 -2.78
CA GLU A 87 23.21 -0.54 -3.51
C GLU A 87 23.06 0.88 -2.93
N GLY A 88 22.37 1.03 -1.79
CA GLY A 88 22.29 2.28 -1.04
C GLY A 88 21.21 3.26 -1.52
N VAL A 89 20.21 2.82 -2.30
CA VAL A 89 19.10 3.67 -2.75
C VAL A 89 18.24 4.19 -1.59
N GLY A 90 18.19 3.47 -0.45
CA GLY A 90 17.44 3.92 0.73
C GLY A 90 17.17 2.81 1.74
N VAL A 91 15.99 2.85 2.37
CA VAL A 91 15.49 1.82 3.32
C VAL A 91 14.19 1.21 2.79
N ALA A 92 13.95 -0.07 3.09
CA ALA A 92 12.72 -0.76 2.67
C ALA A 92 12.12 -1.61 3.81
N ALA A 93 10.81 -1.80 3.75
CA ALA A 93 10.07 -2.76 4.56
C ALA A 93 9.75 -4.00 3.70
N LEU A 94 10.48 -5.09 3.93
CA LEU A 94 10.34 -6.35 3.21
C LEU A 94 10.08 -7.50 4.19
N SER A 95 9.58 -8.62 3.67
CA SER A 95 9.45 -9.86 4.45
C SER A 95 10.82 -10.36 4.88
N ALA A 96 10.95 -10.82 6.13
CA ALA A 96 12.17 -11.46 6.64
C ALA A 96 12.64 -12.59 5.71
N LEU A 97 11.72 -13.42 5.20
CA LEU A 97 12.01 -14.50 4.26
C LEU A 97 12.74 -14.07 2.98
N VAL A 98 12.62 -12.81 2.57
CA VAL A 98 13.31 -12.25 1.40
C VAL A 98 14.70 -11.75 1.78
N VAL A 99 14.83 -11.12 2.97
CA VAL A 99 16.03 -10.39 3.37
C VAL A 99 17.00 -11.22 4.22
N ASP A 100 16.56 -12.35 4.79
CA ASP A 100 17.40 -13.22 5.64
C ASP A 100 18.75 -13.56 4.98
N PRO A 101 18.82 -13.98 3.69
CA PRO A 101 20.11 -14.26 3.05
C PRO A 101 21.03 -13.04 2.94
N ALA A 102 20.46 -11.83 2.84
CA ALA A 102 21.23 -10.59 2.75
C ALA A 102 21.67 -10.10 4.13
N LEU A 103 20.87 -10.34 5.17
CA LEU A 103 21.23 -10.09 6.57
C LEU A 103 22.35 -11.03 7.03
N ASP A 104 22.27 -12.32 6.72
CA ASP A 104 23.28 -13.33 7.07
C ASP A 104 24.65 -13.02 6.46
N ARG A 105 24.67 -12.37 5.29
CA ARG A 105 25.89 -11.96 4.57
C ARG A 105 26.34 -10.55 4.91
N ALA A 106 25.67 -9.88 5.86
CA ALA A 106 25.93 -8.50 6.25
C ALA A 106 25.84 -7.48 5.09
N LEU A 107 25.04 -7.78 4.07
CA LEU A 107 24.74 -6.85 2.96
C LEU A 107 23.64 -5.86 3.32
N LEU A 108 22.76 -6.24 4.25
CA LEU A 108 21.72 -5.39 4.82
C LEU A 108 21.84 -5.36 6.34
N HIS A 109 21.32 -4.29 6.92
CA HIS A 109 21.15 -4.15 8.36
C HIS A 109 19.66 -3.95 8.67
N ALA A 110 19.15 -4.69 9.66
CA ALA A 110 17.80 -4.46 10.15
C ALA A 110 17.73 -3.14 10.92
N ALA A 111 16.93 -2.19 10.44
CA ALA A 111 16.70 -0.94 11.14
C ALA A 111 15.78 -1.19 12.36
N GLN A 112 16.16 -0.63 13.52
CA GLN A 112 15.30 -0.65 14.70
C GLN A 112 14.29 0.50 14.61
N GLY A 113 13.01 0.18 14.45
CA GLY A 113 11.92 1.15 14.36
C GLY A 113 10.61 0.46 14.03
N ALA A 114 9.52 0.85 14.71
CA ALA A 114 8.25 0.17 14.57
C ALA A 114 7.58 0.55 13.24
N LEU A 115 7.63 -0.35 12.25
CA LEU A 115 6.45 -0.53 11.41
C LEU A 115 5.28 -0.81 12.38
N THR A 116 4.21 -0.02 12.31
CA THR A 116 3.06 -0.21 13.18
C THR A 116 2.62 -1.67 13.05
N VAL A 117 2.72 -2.44 14.15
CA VAL A 117 2.39 -3.87 14.13
C VAL A 117 0.95 -4.00 13.66
N ARG A 118 0.77 -4.60 12.48
CA ARG A 118 -0.56 -4.78 11.91
C ARG A 118 -1.29 -5.83 12.74
N LYS A 119 -2.38 -5.42 13.41
CA LYS A 119 -3.24 -6.34 14.14
C LYS A 119 -4.07 -7.14 13.14
N PHE A 120 -3.87 -8.45 13.12
CA PHE A 120 -4.70 -9.37 12.36
C PHE A 120 -5.73 -10.00 13.31
N VAL A 121 -6.97 -10.17 12.83
CA VAL A 121 -8.04 -10.85 13.55
C VAL A 121 -8.52 -12.02 12.69
N CYS A 122 -8.56 -13.21 13.28
CA CYS A 122 -9.17 -14.38 12.66
C CYS A 122 -10.67 -14.39 12.98
N LEU A 123 -11.52 -14.35 11.96
CA LEU A 123 -12.98 -14.48 12.11
C LEU A 123 -13.42 -15.90 11.75
N ARG A 124 -14.24 -16.51 12.60
CA ARG A 124 -14.81 -17.84 12.37
C ARG A 124 -16.32 -17.84 12.59
N HIS A 125 -17.03 -18.61 11.78
CA HIS A 125 -18.45 -18.87 12.01
C HIS A 125 -18.61 -19.89 13.14
N LYS A 126 -19.38 -19.55 14.18
CA LYS A 126 -19.52 -20.36 15.41
C LYS A 126 -20.03 -21.79 15.16
N GLU A 127 -20.83 -21.99 14.12
CA GLU A 127 -21.50 -23.27 13.80
C GLU A 127 -20.78 -24.09 12.72
N ARG A 128 -19.70 -23.59 12.10
CA ARG A 128 -18.94 -24.37 11.12
C ARG A 128 -17.80 -25.14 11.78
N SER A 129 -17.70 -26.43 11.45
CA SER A 129 -16.58 -27.26 11.86
C SER A 129 -15.28 -26.75 11.21
N ILE A 130 -14.22 -26.67 12.03
CA ILE A 130 -12.90 -26.23 11.60
C ILE A 130 -12.16 -27.42 10.99
N SER A 131 -11.63 -27.24 9.77
CA SER A 131 -10.78 -28.24 9.12
C SER A 131 -9.45 -28.43 9.87
N LEU A 132 -8.78 -29.54 9.64
CA LEU A 132 -7.45 -29.79 10.22
C LEU A 132 -6.45 -28.69 9.81
N SER A 133 -6.49 -28.23 8.56
CA SER A 133 -5.62 -27.15 8.07
C SER A 133 -5.92 -25.82 8.75
N ALA A 134 -7.19 -25.50 9.02
CA ALA A 134 -7.55 -24.28 9.73
C ALA A 134 -7.12 -24.33 11.20
N LYS A 135 -7.22 -25.49 11.87
CA LYS A 135 -6.65 -25.68 13.23
C LYS A 135 -5.13 -25.54 13.25
N ALA A 136 -4.44 -26.07 12.23
CA ALA A 136 -2.98 -25.93 12.11
C ALA A 136 -2.57 -24.48 11.88
N PHE A 137 -3.30 -23.76 11.03
CA PHE A 137 -3.09 -22.34 10.77
C PHE A 137 -3.35 -21.48 12.02
N GLU A 138 -4.45 -21.73 12.75
CA GLU A 138 -4.74 -21.06 14.03
C GLU A 138 -3.61 -21.22 15.05
N ARG A 139 -3.01 -22.42 15.14
CA ARG A 139 -1.84 -22.64 16.00
C ARG A 139 -0.64 -21.81 15.52
N LEU A 140 -0.34 -21.83 14.22
CA LEU A 140 0.80 -21.11 13.64
C LEU A 140 0.73 -19.60 13.92
N ILE A 141 -0.45 -18.99 13.76
CA ILE A 141 -0.61 -17.54 14.02
C ILE A 141 -0.55 -17.20 15.52
N GLN A 142 -0.90 -18.13 16.41
CA GLN A 142 -0.76 -17.94 17.86
C GLN A 142 0.70 -18.02 18.30
N THR A 143 1.50 -18.91 17.72
CA THR A 143 2.93 -19.06 18.07
C THR A 143 3.78 -17.95 17.45
N ASN A 144 3.40 -17.43 16.28
CA ASN A 144 4.17 -16.43 15.54
C ASN A 144 3.74 -14.97 15.80
N THR A 145 2.98 -14.73 16.87
CA THR A 145 2.68 -13.36 17.30
C THR A 145 3.89 -12.79 18.02
N MET A 146 4.63 -11.95 17.31
CA MET A 146 5.63 -11.05 17.89
C MET A 146 5.03 -10.35 19.11
N THR A 147 5.77 -10.33 20.21
CA THR A 147 5.43 -9.52 21.37
C THR A 147 5.34 -8.02 20.97
N PRO A 148 4.63 -7.17 21.73
CA PRO A 148 4.50 -5.75 21.42
C PRO A 148 5.84 -5.00 21.24
N ASP A 149 6.93 -5.56 21.75
CA ASP A 149 8.33 -5.10 21.65
C ASP A 149 9.13 -5.77 20.53
N GLY A 150 8.49 -6.55 19.65
CA GLY A 150 9.13 -7.13 18.47
C GLY A 150 10.08 -8.29 18.77
N ARG A 151 9.95 -8.96 19.92
CA ARG A 151 10.72 -10.18 20.23
C ARG A 151 9.87 -11.44 20.00
N PRO A 152 10.46 -12.55 19.53
CA PRO A 152 9.80 -13.85 19.64
C PRO A 152 9.58 -14.18 21.12
N ARG A 153 8.41 -14.72 21.49
CA ARG A 153 8.20 -15.26 22.85
C ARG A 153 9.14 -16.46 23.06
N PRO A 154 9.68 -16.66 24.27
CA PRO A 154 10.49 -17.83 24.59
C PRO A 154 9.71 -19.13 24.41
#